data_AF-A0A8T5GSW5-F1
#
_entry.id   AF-A0A8T5GSW5-F1
#
_cell.length_a   1.000
_cell.length_b   1.000
_cell.length_c   1.000
_cell.angle_alpha   90.00
_cell.angle_beta   90.00
_cell.angle_gamma   90.00
#
_symmetry.space_group_name_H-M   'P 1'
#
loop_
_entity.id
_entity.type
_entity.pdbx_description
1 polymer ?
#
loop_
_entity_poly.entity_id
_entity_poly.type
_entity_poly.pdbx_seq_one_letter_code
_entity_poly.pdbx_strand_id
1 'polypeptide(L)'
;MADEQTTRTIAYVVLIVLFAAMAWFIARKAGENRADMLEANAPKIAGEDTLEGGAKDPAQFDEPDEDALDEMAELLGEDDGGED
;
A
#
# COMPACT_ATOMS: atom_id res chain seq x y z
N MET A 1 -20.25 -47.64 -12.62
CA MET A 1 -19.64 -46.76 -11.60
C MET A 1 -18.17 -47.12 -11.56
N ALA A 2 -17.26 -46.14 -11.61
CA ALA A 2 -15.84 -46.43 -11.41
C ALA A 2 -15.65 -47.02 -10.01
N ASP A 3 -14.71 -47.95 -9.83
CA ASP A 3 -14.47 -48.53 -8.51
C ASP A 3 -13.90 -47.46 -7.55
N GLU A 4 -14.06 -47.69 -6.25
CA GLU A 4 -13.70 -46.72 -5.22
C GLU A 4 -12.19 -46.47 -5.16
N GLN A 5 -11.36 -47.48 -5.44
CA GLN A 5 -9.91 -47.33 -5.49
C GLN A 5 -9.49 -46.46 -6.68
N THR A 6 -10.07 -46.70 -7.87
CA THR A 6 -9.83 -45.86 -9.06
C THR A 6 -10.27 -44.42 -8.80
N THR A 7 -11.43 -44.22 -8.19
CA THR A 7 -11.95 -42.89 -7.85
C THR A 7 -11.02 -42.16 -6.88
N ARG A 8 -10.55 -42.85 -5.83
CA ARG A 8 -9.60 -42.30 -4.85
C ARG A 8 -8.26 -41.94 -5.51
N THR A 9 -7.72 -42.82 -6.34
CA THR A 9 -6.46 -42.56 -7.05
C THR A 9 -6.58 -41.35 -7.96
N ILE A 10 -7.66 -41.26 -8.76
CA ILE A 10 -7.90 -40.10 -9.63
C ILE A 10 -8.02 -38.82 -8.80
N ALA A 11 -8.75 -38.85 -7.69
CA ALA A 11 -8.90 -37.68 -6.81
C ALA A 11 -7.54 -37.19 -6.28
N TYR A 12 -6.67 -38.09 -5.82
CA TYR A 12 -5.33 -37.71 -5.35
C TYR A 12 -4.42 -37.19 -6.48
N VAL A 13 -4.49 -37.80 -7.67
CA VAL A 13 -3.73 -37.30 -8.83
C VAL A 13 -4.16 -35.88 -9.19
N VAL A 14 -5.47 -35.62 -9.25
CA VAL A 14 -6.00 -34.28 -9.51
C VAL A 14 -5.56 -33.30 -8.42
N LEU A 15 -5.61 -33.70 -7.14
CA LEU A 15 -5.16 -32.87 -6.02
C LEU A 15 -3.68 -32.48 -6.17
N ILE A 16 -2.80 -33.43 -6.51
CA ILE A 16 -1.38 -33.19 -6.70
C ILE A 16 -1.13 -32.22 -7.86
N VAL A 17 -1.84 -32.40 -8.97
CA VAL A 17 -1.73 -31.51 -10.14
C VAL A 17 -2.16 -30.09 -9.78
N LEU A 18 -3.29 -29.93 -9.08
CA LEU A 18 -3.78 -28.63 -8.64
C LEU A 18 -2.81 -27.96 -7.66
N PHE A 19 -2.26 -28.73 -6.71
CA PHE A 19 -1.27 -28.23 -5.77
C PHE A 19 0.00 -27.75 -6.47
N ALA A 20 0.52 -28.53 -7.42
CA ALA A 20 1.70 -28.16 -8.19
C ALA A 20 1.45 -26.89 -9.04
N ALA A 21 0.28 -26.78 -9.67
CA ALA A 21 -0.10 -25.60 -10.44
C ALA A 21 -0.18 -24.35 -9.55
N MET A 22 -0.76 -24.48 -8.35
CA MET A 22 -0.86 -23.39 -7.39
C MET A 22 0.53 -22.97 -6.86
N ALA A 23 1.39 -23.93 -6.52
CA ALA A 23 2.75 -23.67 -6.08
C ALA A 23 3.56 -22.93 -7.17
N TRP A 24 3.43 -23.34 -8.43
CA TRP A 24 4.05 -22.66 -9.57
C TRP A 24 3.52 -21.23 -9.75
N PHE A 25 2.20 -21.04 -9.66
CA PHE A 25 1.57 -19.72 -9.79
C PHE A 25 2.04 -18.76 -8.69
N ILE A 26 2.08 -19.23 -7.44
CA ILE A 26 2.59 -18.44 -6.30
C ILE A 26 4.06 -18.11 -6.50
N ALA A 27 4.90 -19.08 -6.90
CA ALA A 27 6.32 -18.84 -7.15
C ALA A 27 6.55 -17.80 -8.24
N ARG A 28 5.76 -17.83 -9.33
CA ARG A 28 5.79 -16.82 -10.39
C ARG A 28 5.42 -15.43 -9.87
N LYS A 29 4.30 -15.32 -9.14
CA LYS A 29 3.79 -14.05 -8.63
C LYS A 29 4.63 -13.47 -7.48
N ALA A 30 5.26 -14.33 -6.69
CA ALA A 30 6.21 -13.93 -5.66
C ALA A 30 7.45 -13.23 -6.25
N GLY A 31 7.85 -13.57 -7.47
CA GLY A 31 8.94 -12.87 -8.18
C GLY A 31 8.62 -11.41 -8.48
N GLU A 32 7.39 -11.14 -8.95
CA GLU A 32 6.90 -9.79 -9.24
C GLU A 32 6.75 -8.97 -7.94
N ASN A 33 6.10 -9.53 -6.91
CA ASN A 33 5.96 -8.86 -5.60
C ASN A 33 7.31 -8.60 -4.90
N ARG A 34 8.32 -9.44 -5.16
CA ARG A 34 9.67 -9.23 -4.61
C ARG A 34 10.38 -8.07 -5.27
N ALA A 35 10.15 -7.81 -6.56
CA ALA A 35 10.70 -6.65 -7.23
C ALA A 35 10.09 -5.36 -6.67
N ASP A 36 8.76 -5.30 -6.56
CA ASP A 36 8.05 -4.14 -6.00
C ASP A 36 8.42 -3.91 -4.53
N MET A 37 8.58 -4.97 -3.74
CA MET A 37 9.05 -4.87 -2.36
C MET A 37 10.51 -4.40 -2.29
N LEU A 38 11.39 -4.86 -3.17
CA LEU A 38 12.78 -4.41 -3.22
C LEU A 38 12.90 -2.96 -3.69
N GLU A 39 12.03 -2.50 -4.58
CA GLU A 39 11.95 -1.11 -5.03
C GLU A 39 11.39 -0.21 -3.91
N ALA A 40 10.30 -0.61 -3.26
CA ALA A 40 9.71 0.14 -2.15
C ALA A 40 10.61 0.19 -0.89
N ASN A 41 11.47 -0.83 -0.70
CA ASN A 41 12.45 -0.88 0.38
C ASN A 41 13.88 -0.58 -0.09
N ALA A 42 14.04 -0.08 -1.32
CA ALA A 42 15.34 0.36 -1.80
C ALA A 42 15.85 1.46 -0.86
N PRO A 43 17.14 1.46 -0.49
CA PRO A 43 17.68 2.50 0.36
C PRO A 43 17.50 3.84 -0.34
N LYS A 44 16.77 4.76 0.30
CA LYS A 44 16.58 6.11 -0.23
C LYS A 44 17.93 6.74 -0.51
N ILE A 45 18.21 6.99 -1.78
CA ILE A 45 19.46 7.64 -2.20
C ILE A 45 19.30 9.13 -1.90
N ALA A 46 20.20 9.67 -1.09
CA ALA A 46 20.19 11.09 -0.75
C ALA A 46 20.27 11.95 -2.03
N GLY A 47 19.25 12.77 -2.29
CA GLY A 47 19.13 13.62 -3.48
C GLY A 47 18.09 13.20 -4.52
N GLU A 48 17.42 12.05 -4.36
CA GLU A 48 16.29 11.65 -5.22
C GLU A 48 14.92 12.08 -4.68
N ASP A 49 14.81 12.33 -3.37
CA ASP A 49 13.62 12.97 -2.80
C ASP A 49 13.52 14.40 -3.32
N THR A 50 12.33 14.80 -3.78
CA THR A 50 12.02 16.21 -4.07
C THR A 50 12.21 17.01 -2.78
N LEU A 51 13.33 17.75 -2.70
CA LEU A 51 13.60 18.71 -1.64
C LEU A 51 12.62 19.87 -1.78
N GLU A 52 11.45 19.74 -1.16
CA GLU A 52 10.46 20.83 -1.06
C GLU A 52 10.97 21.96 -0.14
N GLY A 53 12.01 21.69 0.65
CA GLY A 53 12.75 22.65 1.47
C GLY A 53 13.67 23.56 0.64
N GLY A 54 13.13 24.23 -0.38
CA GLY A 54 13.77 25.38 -1.01
C GLY A 54 13.75 26.59 -0.08
N ALA A 55 14.51 27.64 -0.42
CA ALA A 55 14.43 28.93 0.27
C ALA A 55 13.04 29.55 0.03
N LYS A 56 12.09 29.23 0.90
CA LYS A 56 10.76 29.81 0.95
C LYS A 56 10.89 31.29 1.37
N ASP A 57 10.21 32.17 0.65
CA ASP A 57 10.15 33.61 0.97
C ASP A 57 9.67 33.81 2.42
N PRO A 58 10.48 34.38 3.32
CA PRO A 58 10.08 34.53 4.73
C PRO A 58 8.82 35.36 4.93
N ALA A 59 8.46 36.24 3.98
CA ALA A 59 7.24 37.05 4.06
C ALA A 59 5.94 36.22 3.99
N GLN A 60 6.00 34.97 3.51
CA GLN A 60 4.84 34.08 3.48
C GLN A 60 4.42 33.57 4.87
N PHE A 61 5.24 33.80 5.89
CA PHE A 61 4.93 33.45 7.28
C PHE A 61 4.43 34.67 8.08
N ASP A 62 4.34 35.85 7.47
CA ASP A 62 3.88 37.08 8.14
C ASP A 62 2.35 37.09 8.35
N GLU A 63 1.59 36.40 7.49
CA GLU A 63 0.14 36.21 7.61
C GLU A 63 -0.20 34.72 7.39
N PRO A 64 -1.07 34.12 8.22
CA PRO A 64 -1.50 32.74 8.01
C PRO A 64 -2.26 32.61 6.68
N ASP A 65 -2.01 31.50 5.97
CA ASP A 65 -2.77 31.15 4.78
C ASP A 65 -4.16 30.59 5.14
N GLU A 66 -5.02 30.42 4.12
CA GLU A 66 -6.39 29.93 4.33
C GLU A 66 -6.42 28.55 5.00
N ASP A 67 -5.45 27.68 4.68
CA ASP A 67 -5.33 26.36 5.29
C ASP A 67 -4.96 26.45 6.79
N ALA A 68 -4.03 27.35 7.16
CA ALA A 68 -3.71 27.60 8.56
C ALA A 68 -4.86 28.27 9.32
N LEU A 69 -5.65 29.13 8.66
CA LEU A 69 -6.86 29.72 9.24
C LEU A 69 -7.92 28.65 9.55
N ASP A 70 -8.11 27.68 8.66
CA ASP A 70 -9.05 26.57 8.83
C ASP A 70 -8.62 25.64 9.98
N GLU A 71 -7.34 25.30 10.07
CA GLU A 71 -6.78 24.54 11.20
C GLU A 71 -6.95 25.29 12.53
N MET A 72 -6.80 26.62 12.53
CA MET A 72 -7.07 27.43 13.72
C MET A 72 -8.55 27.47 14.11
N ALA A 73 -9.47 27.44 13.15
CA ALA A 73 -10.92 27.39 13.41
C ALA A 73 -11.33 26.04 14.03
N GLU A 74 -10.75 24.93 13.53
CA GLU A 74 -10.93 23.59 14.12
C GLU A 74 -10.39 23.54 15.56
N LEU A 75 -9.20 24.09 15.80
CA LEU A 75 -8.59 24.17 17.13
C LEU A 75 -9.38 25.07 18.10
N LEU A 76 -10.07 26.09 17.59
CA LEU A 76 -10.93 26.99 18.37
C LEU A 76 -12.33 26.39 18.62
N GLY A 77 -12.65 25.25 18.01
CA GLY A 77 -13.94 24.57 18.14
C GLY A 77 -15.07 25.29 17.40
N GLU A 78 -14.74 26.14 16.42
CA GLU A 78 -15.72 26.97 15.71
C GLU A 78 -16.50 26.16 14.64
N ASP A 79 -16.01 24.98 14.27
CA ASP A 79 -16.70 23.98 13.43
C ASP A 79 -17.69 23.09 14.22
N ASP A 80 -17.65 23.10 15.57
CA ASP A 80 -18.49 22.26 16.44
C ASP A 80 -19.81 22.94 16.88
N GLY A 81 -20.19 24.03 16.22
CA GLY A 81 -21.51 24.65 16.37
C GLY A 81 -21.60 25.64 17.53
N GLY A 82 -21.40 26.92 17.19
CA GLY A 82 -22.00 28.03 17.93
C GLY A 82 -23.53 28.05 17.76
N GLU A 83 -24.22 27.10 18.39
CA GLU A 83 -25.62 27.21 18.81
C GLU A 83 -25.68 27.02 20.33
N ASP A 84 -25.32 28.07 21.08
CA ASP A 84 -25.91 28.50 22.37
C ASP A 84 -25.32 29.86 22.84
#